data_AF-A0A392RT86-F1
#
_entry.id   AF-A0A392RT86-F1
#
_cell.length_a   1.000
_cell.length_b   1.000
_cell.length_c   1.000
_cell.angle_alpha   90.00
_cell.angle_beta   90.00
_cell.angle_gamma   90.00
#
_symmetry.space_group_name_H-M   'P 1'
#
loop_
_entity.id
_entity.type
_entity.pdbx_description
1 polymer ?
#
loop_
_entity_poly.entity_id
_entity_poly.type
_entity_poly.pdbx_seq_one_letter_code
_entity_poly.pdbx_strand_id
1 'polypeptide(L)'
;SSAQSNPPPAANNKFHSAFAINNVKTIIPVMLENDSNLYLSWSALFRVQARVHNVLDHIIPPSDEKAIQASAELKATDLNLWNRLDAVVLQWMYATVSPDILQSILVADDSAEECWKRIATMF
;
A
#
# COMPACT_ATOMS: atom_id res chain seq x y z
N SER A 1 -39.42 -34.44 4.09
CA SER A 1 -38.78 -33.38 3.29
C SER A 1 -37.53 -32.91 4.01
N SER A 2 -36.37 -33.40 3.59
CA SER A 2 -35.08 -33.01 4.18
C SER A 2 -34.57 -31.81 3.40
N ALA A 3 -34.64 -30.63 4.01
CA ALA A 3 -34.07 -29.41 3.44
C ALA A 3 -32.55 -29.55 3.42
N GLN A 4 -31.97 -29.72 2.23
CA GLN A 4 -30.54 -29.57 2.03
C GLN A 4 -30.19 -28.09 2.23
N SER A 5 -29.59 -27.78 3.37
CA SER A 5 -28.91 -26.52 3.59
C SER A 5 -27.66 -26.49 2.71
N ASN A 6 -27.67 -25.64 1.67
CA ASN A 6 -26.47 -25.37 0.89
C ASN A 6 -25.36 -24.83 1.81
N PRO A 7 -24.11 -25.29 1.67
CA PRO A 7 -23.00 -24.74 2.42
C PRO A 7 -22.79 -23.26 2.02
N PRO A 8 -22.31 -22.41 2.93
CA PRO A 8 -22.03 -21.01 2.61
C PRO A 8 -20.97 -20.95 1.49
N PRO A 9 -21.04 -19.94 0.59
CA PRO A 9 -20.04 -19.78 -0.45
C PRO A 9 -18.66 -19.68 0.22
N ALA A 10 -17.75 -20.56 -0.19
CA ALA A 10 -16.38 -20.57 0.31
C ALA A 10 -15.78 -19.17 0.13
N ALA A 11 -15.32 -18.56 1.23
CA ALA A 11 -14.57 -17.32 1.18
C ALA A 11 -13.37 -17.56 0.26
N ASN A 12 -13.43 -17.00 -0.94
CA ASN A 12 -12.44 -17.18 -1.97
C ASN A 12 -11.22 -16.35 -1.57
N ASN A 13 -10.39 -16.92 -0.68
CA ASN A 13 -9.26 -16.24 -0.05
C ASN A 13 -8.13 -16.09 -1.08
N LYS A 14 -8.36 -15.20 -2.06
CA LYS A 14 -7.47 -14.97 -3.18
C LYS A 14 -6.20 -14.32 -2.65
N PHE A 15 -5.06 -14.99 -2.84
CA PHE A 15 -3.77 -14.47 -2.43
C PHE A 15 -3.50 -13.12 -3.12
N HIS A 16 -3.18 -12.10 -2.32
CA HIS A 16 -2.92 -10.76 -2.81
C HIS A 16 -1.46 -10.62 -3.26
N SER A 17 -1.24 -10.12 -4.47
CA SER A 17 0.09 -10.08 -5.11
C SER A 17 1.12 -9.24 -4.35
N ALA A 18 0.69 -8.22 -3.60
CA ALA A 18 1.58 -7.40 -2.76
C ALA A 18 2.40 -8.25 -1.78
N PHE A 19 1.83 -9.36 -1.29
CA PHE A 19 2.51 -10.27 -0.36
C PHE A 19 3.58 -11.14 -1.03
N ALA A 20 3.68 -11.16 -2.36
CA ALA A 20 4.76 -11.86 -3.07
C ALA A 20 6.05 -11.03 -3.16
N ILE A 21 6.01 -9.75 -2.82
CA ILE A 21 7.18 -8.85 -2.93
C ILE A 21 8.06 -9.00 -1.70
N ASN A 22 9.04 -9.91 -1.79
CA ASN A 22 10.00 -10.17 -0.72
C ASN A 22 11.07 -9.07 -0.60
N ASN A 23 11.36 -8.35 -1.69
CA ASN A 23 12.34 -7.27 -1.71
C ASN A 23 11.96 -6.18 -2.72
N VAL A 24 11.29 -5.13 -2.25
CA VAL A 24 10.82 -4.03 -3.11
C VAL A 24 11.95 -3.27 -3.80
N LYS A 25 13.18 -3.29 -3.26
CA LYS A 25 14.35 -2.63 -3.87
C LYS A 25 14.71 -3.20 -5.25
N THR A 26 14.30 -4.43 -5.52
CA THR A 26 14.49 -5.06 -6.85
C THR A 26 13.56 -4.48 -7.91
N ILE A 27 12.46 -3.85 -7.49
CA ILE A 27 11.41 -3.30 -8.36
C ILE A 27 11.50 -1.78 -8.42
N ILE A 28 11.83 -1.14 -7.30
CA ILE A 28 12.11 0.29 -7.19
C ILE A 28 13.62 0.42 -6.93
N PRO A 29 14.46 0.49 -7.99
CA PRO A 29 15.92 0.53 -7.85
C PRO A 29 16.45 1.90 -7.38
N VAL A 30 15.58 2.89 -7.23
CA VAL A 30 15.93 4.22 -6.75
C VAL A 30 15.71 4.26 -5.23
N MET A 31 16.78 4.55 -4.49
CA MET A 31 16.68 4.90 -3.08
C MET A 31 16.45 6.42 -3.00
N LEU A 32 15.39 6.84 -2.32
CA LEU A 32 15.11 8.25 -2.11
C LEU A 32 16.13 8.83 -1.13
N GLU A 33 16.86 9.84 -1.57
CA GLU A 33 17.80 10.63 -0.75
C GLU A 33 17.39 12.12 -0.80
N ASN A 34 18.14 12.99 -0.12
CA ASN A 34 17.82 14.43 -0.01
C ASN A 34 18.11 15.23 -1.31
N ASP A 35 17.61 14.73 -2.44
CA ASP A 35 17.68 15.31 -3.79
C ASP A 35 16.27 15.30 -4.41
N SER A 36 15.74 16.48 -4.72
CA SER A 36 14.40 16.66 -5.31
C SER A 36 14.21 15.93 -6.64
N ASN A 37 15.27 15.69 -7.43
CA ASN A 37 15.18 14.91 -8.67
C ASN A 37 14.93 13.42 -8.40
N LEU A 38 15.48 12.90 -7.30
CA LEU A 38 15.24 11.52 -6.87
C LEU A 38 13.80 11.36 -6.37
N TYR A 39 13.23 12.38 -5.72
CA TYR A 39 11.83 12.36 -5.28
C TYR A 39 10.84 12.18 -6.45
N LEU A 40 11.01 12.93 -7.54
CA LEU A 40 10.13 12.79 -8.71
C LEU A 40 10.20 11.38 -9.30
N SER A 41 11.42 10.86 -9.47
CA SER A 41 11.65 9.52 -10.03
C SER A 41 11.13 8.41 -9.11
N TRP A 42 11.48 8.47 -7.83
CA TRP A 42 11.04 7.53 -6.80
C TRP A 42 9.51 7.53 -6.67
N SER A 43 8.88 8.70 -6.56
CA SER A 43 7.44 8.78 -6.34
C SER A 43 6.63 8.32 -7.56
N ALA A 44 7.16 8.48 -8.77
CA ALA A 44 6.57 7.94 -9.98
C ALA A 44 6.65 6.40 -10.01
N LEU A 45 7.83 5.83 -9.75
CA LEU A 45 8.04 4.38 -9.69
C LEU A 45 7.21 3.72 -8.59
N PHE A 46 7.17 4.32 -7.40
CA PHE A 46 6.39 3.81 -6.27
C PHE A 46 4.89 3.75 -6.59
N ARG A 47 4.34 4.81 -7.20
CA ARG A 47 2.93 4.83 -7.62
C ARG A 47 2.62 3.78 -8.68
N VAL A 48 3.53 3.53 -9.62
CA VAL A 48 3.36 2.45 -10.62
C VAL A 48 3.32 1.09 -9.91
N GLN A 49 4.24 0.84 -8.98
CA GLN A 49 4.28 -0.40 -8.22
C GLN A 49 3.02 -0.60 -7.36
N ALA A 50 2.55 0.44 -6.67
CA ALA A 50 1.30 0.39 -5.92
C ALA A 50 0.10 0.04 -6.81
N ARG A 51 0.04 0.57 -8.04
CA ARG A 51 -1.02 0.24 -9.02
C ARG A 51 -0.94 -1.21 -9.50
N VAL A 52 0.25 -1.73 -9.81
CA VAL A 52 0.45 -3.13 -10.24
C VAL A 52 -0.13 -4.10 -9.19
N HIS A 53 -0.05 -3.71 -7.92
CA HIS A 53 -0.54 -4.51 -6.81
C HIS A 53 -1.92 -4.09 -6.27
N ASN A 54 -2.63 -3.13 -6.89
CA ASN A 54 -3.92 -2.63 -6.41
C ASN A 54 -3.90 -2.13 -4.95
N VAL A 55 -2.85 -1.40 -4.56
CA VAL A 55 -2.70 -0.81 -3.21
C VAL A 55 -2.46 0.71 -3.26
N LEU A 56 -2.80 1.35 -4.38
CA LEU A 56 -2.62 2.80 -4.54
C LEU A 56 -3.50 3.61 -3.57
N ASP A 57 -4.67 3.09 -3.24
CA ASP A 57 -5.63 3.72 -2.33
C ASP A 57 -5.13 3.81 -0.88
N HIS A 58 -4.13 3.01 -0.50
CA HIS A 58 -3.42 3.16 0.78
C HIS A 58 -2.50 4.38 0.85
N ILE A 59 -2.09 4.96 -0.28
CA ILE A 59 -1.22 6.16 -0.30
C ILE A 59 -1.93 7.42 -0.78
N ILE A 60 -2.87 7.27 -1.70
CA ILE A 60 -3.62 8.38 -2.30
C ILE A 60 -5.10 7.99 -2.28
N PRO A 61 -5.93 8.63 -1.43
CA PRO A 61 -7.35 8.39 -1.42
C PRO A 61 -7.94 8.52 -2.83
N PRO A 62 -8.74 7.56 -3.29
CA PRO A 62 -9.34 7.61 -4.62
C PRO A 62 -10.32 8.79 -4.71
N SER A 63 -10.39 9.42 -5.90
CA SER A 63 -11.34 10.49 -6.20
C SER A 63 -12.53 10.03 -7.06
N ASP A 64 -12.43 8.86 -7.69
CA ASP A 64 -13.52 8.27 -8.49
C ASP A 64 -14.50 7.51 -7.59
N GLU A 65 -15.81 7.70 -7.80
CA GLU A 65 -16.86 7.12 -6.96
C GLU A 65 -16.77 5.59 -6.87
N LYS A 66 -16.44 4.91 -7.97
CA LYS A 66 -16.34 3.43 -7.97
C LYS A 66 -15.12 2.98 -7.17
N ALA A 67 -14.00 3.67 -7.31
CA ALA A 67 -12.79 3.38 -6.55
C ALA A 67 -12.97 3.66 -5.05
N ILE A 68 -13.67 4.75 -4.69
CA ILE A 68 -14.04 5.05 -3.30
C ILE A 68 -14.88 3.92 -2.72
N GLN A 69 -15.92 3.50 -3.45
CA GLN A 69 -16.81 2.43 -3.02
C GLN A 69 -16.06 1.10 -2.83
N ALA A 70 -15.20 0.72 -3.79
CA ALA A 70 -14.42 -0.51 -3.71
C ALA A 70 -13.46 -0.54 -2.51
N SER A 71 -12.79 0.57 -2.24
CA SER A 71 -11.88 0.72 -1.10
C SER A 71 -12.64 0.64 0.24
N ALA A 72 -13.79 1.32 0.34
CA ALA A 72 -14.67 1.26 1.50
C ALA A 72 -15.24 -0.15 1.75
N GLU A 73 -15.63 -0.86 0.68
CA GLU A 73 -16.12 -2.23 0.76
C GLU A 73 -15.05 -3.20 1.26
N LEU A 74 -13.81 -3.09 0.77
CA LEU A 74 -12.71 -3.92 1.24
C LEU A 74 -12.46 -3.69 2.73
N LYS A 75 -12.41 -2.42 3.15
CA LYS A 75 -12.21 -2.06 4.56
C LYS A 75 -13.33 -2.57 5.47
N ALA A 76 -14.57 -2.58 4.99
CA ALA A 76 -15.72 -3.09 5.73
C ALA A 76 -15.80 -4.63 5.78
N THR A 77 -15.40 -5.30 4.70
CA THR A 77 -15.56 -6.75 4.54
C THR A 77 -14.35 -7.53 5.07
N ASP A 78 -13.13 -6.97 4.94
CA ASP A 78 -11.89 -7.59 5.41
C ASP A 78 -10.88 -6.53 5.90
N LEU A 79 -11.17 -5.99 7.09
CA LEU A 79 -10.30 -5.01 7.77
C LEU A 79 -8.88 -5.56 8.03
N ASN A 80 -8.76 -6.88 8.25
CA ASN A 80 -7.45 -7.51 8.47
C ASN A 80 -6.60 -7.47 7.20
N LEU A 81 -7.18 -7.78 6.04
CA LEU A 81 -6.51 -7.64 4.76
C LEU A 81 -6.15 -6.18 4.50
N TRP A 82 -7.07 -5.24 4.70
CA TRP A 82 -6.82 -3.80 4.57
C TRP A 82 -5.59 -3.37 5.38
N ASN A 83 -5.57 -3.66 6.68
CA ASN A 83 -4.46 -3.26 7.55
C ASN A 83 -3.13 -3.94 7.16
N ARG A 84 -3.16 -5.18 6.67
CA ARG A 84 -1.96 -5.87 6.19
C ARG A 84 -1.43 -5.27 4.90
N LEU A 85 -2.29 -4.84 3.99
CA LEU A 85 -1.87 -4.14 2.77
C LEU A 85 -1.26 -2.78 3.10
N ASP A 86 -1.87 -2.04 4.03
CA ASP A 86 -1.33 -0.78 4.53
C ASP A 86 0.10 -0.95 5.07
N ALA A 87 0.31 -1.94 5.95
CA ALA A 87 1.61 -2.25 6.52
C ALA A 87 2.64 -2.69 5.46
N VAL A 88 2.24 -3.40 4.41
CA VAL A 88 3.13 -3.77 3.29
C VAL A 88 3.58 -2.53 2.53
N VAL A 89 2.66 -1.61 2.23
CA VAL A 89 3.01 -0.36 1.53
C VAL A 89 3.92 0.52 2.38
N LEU A 90 3.65 0.60 3.69
CA LEU A 90 4.50 1.31 4.64
C LEU A 90 5.92 0.69 4.69
N GLN A 91 6.01 -0.64 4.78
CA GLN A 91 7.27 -1.37 4.71
C GLN A 91 8.04 -1.07 3.42
N TRP A 92 7.35 -0.98 2.28
CA TRP A 92 7.99 -0.64 1.01
C TRP A 92 8.58 0.77 1.01
N MET A 93 7.88 1.75 1.59
CA MET A 93 8.41 3.11 1.73
C MET A 93 9.67 3.10 2.60
N TYR A 94 9.62 2.49 3.78
CA TYR A 94 10.79 2.40 4.66
C TYR A 94 11.98 1.68 4.02
N ALA A 95 11.73 0.68 3.17
CA ALA A 95 12.77 -0.03 2.46
C ALA A 95 13.39 0.77 1.29
N THR A 96 12.73 1.82 0.79
CA THR A 96 13.17 2.54 -0.43
C THR A 96 13.58 3.98 -0.17
N VAL A 97 13.64 4.41 1.09
CA VAL A 97 14.21 5.70 1.50
C VAL A 97 15.59 5.50 2.15
N SER A 98 16.41 6.56 2.16
CA SER A 98 17.68 6.56 2.87
C SER A 98 17.49 6.49 4.38
N PRO A 99 18.50 6.06 5.16
CA PRO A 99 18.43 6.06 6.63
C PRO A 99 18.08 7.43 7.22
N ASP A 100 18.59 8.52 6.65
CA ASP A 100 18.33 9.88 7.13
C ASP A 100 16.87 10.28 6.95
N ILE A 101 16.29 9.95 5.78
CA ILE A 101 14.86 10.17 5.53
C ILE A 101 14.03 9.27 6.42
N LEU A 102 14.39 7.98 6.56
CA LEU A 102 13.68 7.05 7.43
C LEU A 102 13.58 7.60 8.86
N GLN A 103 14.69 8.07 9.43
CA GLN A 103 14.72 8.65 10.77
C GLN A 103 13.80 9.88 10.93
N SER A 104 13.52 10.59 9.83
CA SER A 104 12.66 11.77 9.81
C SER A 104 11.17 11.44 9.67
N ILE A 105 10.83 10.32 9.05
CA ILE A 105 9.43 9.94 8.74
C ILE A 105 8.88 8.81 9.62
N LEU A 106 9.75 8.09 10.35
CA LEU A 106 9.37 6.92 11.13
C LEU A 106 8.48 7.31 12.32
N VAL A 107 7.26 6.77 12.35
CA VAL A 107 6.25 7.00 13.38
C VAL A 107 5.70 5.65 13.84
N ALA A 108 5.43 5.51 15.14
CA ALA A 108 4.81 4.31 15.69
C ALA A 108 3.34 4.21 15.27
N ASP A 109 2.89 3.00 14.90
CA ASP A 109 1.51 2.72 14.45
C ASP A 109 1.01 3.65 13.33
N ASP A 110 1.92 4.00 12.43
CA ASP A 110 1.67 4.90 11.30
C ASP A 110 0.87 4.25 10.16
N SER A 111 0.33 5.06 9.27
CA SER A 111 -0.31 4.59 8.04
C SER A 111 0.53 4.89 6.80
N ALA A 112 0.32 4.11 5.74
CA ALA A 112 0.95 4.37 4.46
C ALA A 112 0.63 5.78 3.92
N GLU A 113 -0.63 6.23 4.05
CA GLU A 113 -1.08 7.55 3.59
C GLU A 113 -0.32 8.69 4.29
N GLU A 114 -0.23 8.62 5.62
CA GLU A 114 0.42 9.68 6.40
C GLU A 114 1.93 9.69 6.19
N CYS A 115 2.57 8.52 6.10
CA CYS A 115 3.97 8.39 5.73
C CYS A 115 4.25 9.01 4.35
N TRP A 116 3.42 8.71 3.35
CA TRP A 116 3.52 9.28 2.02
C TRP A 116 3.41 10.81 2.02
N LYS A 117 2.46 11.37 2.77
CA LYS A 117 2.31 12.84 2.93
C LYS A 117 3.54 13.47 3.57
N ARG A 118 4.14 12.83 4.58
CA ARG A 118 5.37 13.33 5.22
C ARG A 118 6.54 13.35 4.24
N ILE A 119 6.76 12.26 3.49
CA ILE A 119 7.77 12.22 2.43
C ILE A 119 7.51 13.35 1.43
N ALA A 120 6.28 13.50 0.94
CA ALA A 120 5.92 14.55 -0.01
C ALA A 120 6.09 15.98 0.51
N THR A 121 6.04 16.19 1.82
CA THR A 121 6.24 17.51 2.44
C THR A 121 7.73 17.88 2.54
N MET A 122 8.63 16.90 2.49
CA MET A 122 10.08 17.12 2.55
C MET A 122 10.68 17.64 1.24
N PHE A 123 9.96 17.55 0.11
CA PHE A 123 10.43 17.85 -1.24
C PHE A 123 9.48 18.78 -2.00
#